data_AF-A0A7K2M321-F1
#
_entry.id   AF-A0A7K2M321-F1
#
_cell.length_a   1.000
_cell.length_b   1.000
_cell.length_c   1.000
_cell.angle_alpha   90.00
_cell.angle_beta   90.00
_cell.angle_gamma   90.00
#
_symmetry.space_group_name_H-M   'P 1'
#
loop_
_entity.id
_entity.type
_entity.pdbx_description
1 polymer ?
#
loop_
_entity_poly.entity_id
_entity_poly.type
_entity_poly.pdbx_seq_one_letter_code
_entity_poly.pdbx_strand_id
1 'polypeptide(L)'
;RDRRVRAAIDLTWNTVAAEVAAAADRAPEIESAVLPLRARISVRAGLGNLATGLRPPATGHDNPHYFDDAACVRACALAVAHPGDPRRAAELAEFDARYTQDGDGVHGARAMAAALALALTGAEVEHCVTAALAELPAQTEIGRNARHALALARAGESESEGAFALVPLLEHQIVDHVYSYGVAAAETVPVALALSVAAGGRIAHALPAAACL
;
A
#
# COMPACT_ATOMS: atom_id res chain seq x y z
N ARG A 1 16.21 -2.18 -18.25
CA ARG A 1 16.15 -2.61 -16.83
C ARG A 1 14.73 -3.00 -16.45
N ASP A 2 13.75 -2.14 -16.71
CA ASP A 2 12.33 -2.30 -16.29
C ASP A 2 11.67 -3.56 -16.82
N ARG A 3 11.85 -3.87 -18.11
CA ARG A 3 11.32 -5.12 -18.70
C ARG A 3 11.85 -6.36 -17.96
N ARG A 4 13.11 -6.35 -17.51
CA ARG A 4 13.69 -7.48 -16.75
C ARG A 4 13.10 -7.56 -15.35
N VAL A 5 12.90 -6.41 -14.68
CA VAL A 5 12.27 -6.36 -13.35
C VAL A 5 10.82 -6.85 -13.41
N ARG A 6 10.03 -6.37 -14.37
CA ARG A 6 8.65 -6.83 -14.59
C ARG A 6 8.57 -8.32 -14.91
N ALA A 7 9.47 -8.84 -15.75
CA ALA A 7 9.55 -10.27 -16.03
C ALA A 7 9.91 -11.09 -14.79
N ALA A 8 10.80 -10.57 -13.92
CA ALA A 8 11.13 -11.24 -12.66
C ALA A 8 9.94 -11.24 -11.69
N ILE A 9 9.23 -10.13 -11.56
CA ILE A 9 8.01 -10.03 -10.73
C ILE A 9 6.94 -11.02 -11.22
N ASP A 10 6.65 -11.02 -12.52
CA ASP A 10 5.68 -11.95 -13.12
C ASP A 10 6.08 -13.41 -12.88
N LEU A 11 7.35 -13.75 -13.11
CA LEU A 11 7.86 -15.10 -12.82
C LEU A 11 7.65 -15.46 -11.35
N THR A 12 8.01 -14.58 -10.41
CA THR A 12 7.84 -14.82 -8.96
C THR A 12 6.37 -15.06 -8.60
N TRP A 13 5.44 -14.24 -9.10
CA TRP A 13 4.01 -14.45 -8.83
C TRP A 13 3.51 -15.78 -9.37
N ASN A 14 3.87 -16.15 -10.60
CA ASN A 14 3.46 -17.42 -11.20
C ASN A 14 4.10 -18.62 -10.49
N THR A 15 5.36 -18.51 -10.05
CA THR A 15 6.02 -19.56 -9.26
C THR A 15 5.30 -19.79 -7.94
N VAL A 16 4.99 -18.72 -7.19
CA VAL A 16 4.28 -18.85 -5.90
C VAL A 16 2.85 -19.36 -6.11
N ALA A 17 2.15 -18.92 -7.15
CA ALA A 17 0.82 -19.45 -7.47
C ALA A 17 0.84 -20.93 -7.86
N ALA A 18 1.90 -21.40 -8.53
CA ALA A 18 2.06 -22.83 -8.80
C ALA A 18 2.25 -23.65 -7.51
N GLU A 19 2.93 -23.11 -6.50
CA GLU A 19 3.03 -23.76 -5.18
C GLU A 19 1.67 -23.81 -4.46
N VAL A 20 0.86 -22.75 -4.57
CA VAL A 20 -0.52 -22.71 -4.06
C VAL A 20 -1.39 -23.74 -4.78
N ALA A 21 -1.33 -23.81 -6.11
CA ALA A 21 -2.06 -24.79 -6.92
C ALA A 21 -1.70 -26.22 -6.50
N ALA A 22 -0.41 -26.52 -6.40
CA ALA A 22 0.06 -27.84 -5.96
C ALA A 22 -0.39 -28.19 -4.53
N ALA A 23 -0.49 -27.19 -3.63
CA ALA A 23 -1.02 -27.40 -2.29
C ALA A 23 -2.52 -27.69 -2.29
N ALA A 24 -3.29 -27.00 -3.14
CA ALA A 24 -4.71 -27.24 -3.32
C ALA A 24 -4.99 -28.64 -3.93
N ASP A 25 -4.21 -29.07 -4.92
CA ASP A 25 -4.36 -30.39 -5.56
C ASP A 25 -4.14 -31.57 -4.60
N ARG A 26 -3.39 -31.37 -3.51
CA ARG A 26 -3.16 -32.39 -2.47
C ARG A 26 -4.22 -32.40 -1.39
N ALA A 27 -5.06 -31.37 -1.33
CA ALA A 27 -6.07 -31.23 -0.30
C ALA A 27 -7.39 -31.90 -0.71
N PRO A 28 -8.14 -32.50 0.23
CA PRO A 28 -9.46 -33.06 -0.07
C PRO A 28 -10.46 -31.99 -0.51
N GLU A 29 -10.34 -30.77 0.01
CA GLU A 29 -11.06 -29.57 -0.43
C GLU A 29 -10.08 -28.38 -0.56
N ILE A 30 -10.37 -27.42 -1.44
CA ILE A 30 -9.50 -26.26 -1.66
C ILE A 30 -9.37 -25.43 -0.36
N GLU A 31 -10.44 -25.32 0.42
CA GLU A 31 -10.49 -24.59 1.68
C GLU A 31 -9.64 -25.24 2.79
N SER A 32 -9.38 -26.56 2.70
CA SER A 32 -8.54 -27.30 3.65
C SER A 32 -7.06 -27.34 3.25
N ALA A 33 -6.70 -26.70 2.14
CA ALA A 33 -5.32 -26.66 1.64
C ALA A 33 -4.36 -25.94 2.61
N VAL A 34 -3.30 -26.64 3.00
CA VAL A 34 -2.19 -26.06 3.78
C VAL A 34 -1.21 -25.39 2.83
N LEU A 35 -1.29 -24.06 2.74
CA LEU A 35 -0.40 -23.28 1.90
C LEU A 35 1.02 -23.20 2.48
N PRO A 36 2.07 -23.21 1.64
CA PRO A 36 3.47 -23.15 2.09
C PRO A 36 3.92 -21.75 2.51
N LEU A 37 3.00 -20.79 2.63
CA LEU A 37 3.30 -19.39 2.91
C LEU A 37 2.27 -18.76 3.84
N ARG A 38 2.73 -17.78 4.62
CA ARG A 38 1.85 -16.86 5.36
C ARG A 38 1.73 -15.58 4.58
N ALA A 39 0.51 -15.17 4.27
CA ALA A 39 0.24 -13.92 3.59
C ALA A 39 -1.11 -13.35 4.04
N ARG A 40 -1.30 -12.05 3.79
CA ARG A 40 -2.59 -11.37 4.01
C ARG A 40 -3.67 -11.97 3.12
N ILE A 41 -4.94 -11.76 3.50
CA ILE A 41 -6.08 -12.38 2.82
C ILE A 41 -6.13 -11.96 1.35
N SER A 42 -5.90 -10.68 1.04
CA SER A 42 -5.79 -10.17 -0.34
C SER A 42 -4.74 -10.92 -1.17
N VAL A 43 -3.55 -11.15 -0.61
CA VAL A 43 -2.47 -11.86 -1.29
C VAL A 43 -2.83 -13.33 -1.50
N ARG A 44 -3.42 -13.99 -0.51
CA ARG A 44 -3.89 -15.38 -0.64
C ARG A 44 -4.97 -15.51 -1.71
N ALA A 45 -5.94 -14.61 -1.74
CA ALA A 45 -7.01 -14.60 -2.73
C ALA A 45 -6.47 -14.36 -4.15
N GLY A 46 -5.60 -13.36 -4.34
CA GLY A 46 -4.97 -13.11 -5.64
C GLY A 46 -4.11 -14.28 -6.15
N LEU A 47 -3.36 -14.94 -5.25
CA LEU A 47 -2.62 -16.17 -5.60
C LEU A 47 -3.55 -17.33 -5.96
N GLY A 48 -4.67 -17.49 -5.25
CA GLY A 48 -5.71 -18.48 -5.58
C GLY A 48 -6.31 -18.23 -6.95
N ASN A 49 -6.66 -16.98 -7.25
CA ASN A 49 -7.14 -16.56 -8.57
C ASN A 49 -6.11 -16.83 -9.68
N LEU A 50 -4.83 -16.54 -9.42
CA LEU A 50 -3.77 -16.81 -10.39
C LEU A 50 -3.58 -18.32 -10.61
N ALA A 51 -3.67 -19.12 -9.54
CA ALA A 51 -3.61 -20.58 -9.58
C ALA A 51 -4.77 -21.21 -10.37
N THR A 52 -5.96 -20.60 -10.36
CA THR A 52 -7.11 -21.04 -11.17
C THR A 52 -7.10 -20.51 -12.61
N GLY A 53 -6.05 -19.76 -13.00
CA GLY A 53 -5.82 -19.34 -14.37
C GLY A 53 -6.25 -17.92 -14.71
N LEU A 54 -6.79 -17.15 -13.75
CA LEU A 54 -7.01 -15.72 -13.95
C LEU A 54 -5.67 -14.99 -14.17
N ARG A 55 -5.75 -13.77 -14.70
CA ARG A 55 -4.59 -12.91 -14.94
C ARG A 55 -4.86 -11.50 -14.40
N PRO A 56 -3.83 -10.76 -13.96
CA PRO A 56 -3.98 -9.35 -13.62
C PRO A 56 -4.60 -8.56 -14.79
N PRO A 57 -5.53 -7.62 -14.53
CA PRO A 57 -5.96 -7.16 -13.21
C PRO A 57 -7.06 -8.02 -12.57
N ALA A 58 -7.64 -9.01 -13.26
CA ALA A 58 -8.76 -9.81 -12.73
C ALA A 58 -8.39 -10.54 -11.43
N THR A 59 -7.14 -11.01 -11.29
CA THR A 59 -6.69 -11.66 -10.05
C THR A 59 -6.76 -10.73 -8.83
N GLY A 60 -6.45 -9.44 -9.02
CA GLY A 60 -6.52 -8.41 -7.99
C GLY A 60 -7.90 -7.81 -7.82
N HIS A 61 -8.72 -7.75 -8.88
CA HIS A 61 -10.07 -7.20 -8.87
C HIS A 61 -11.10 -8.18 -8.30
N ASP A 62 -11.07 -9.45 -8.71
CA ASP A 62 -11.99 -10.50 -8.22
C ASP A 62 -11.53 -11.02 -6.83
N ASN A 63 -11.27 -10.09 -5.93
CA ASN A 63 -10.66 -10.32 -4.62
C ASN A 63 -11.43 -9.53 -3.55
N PRO A 64 -12.01 -10.16 -2.52
CA PRO A 64 -12.82 -9.46 -1.52
C PRO A 64 -12.02 -8.44 -0.68
N HIS A 65 -10.69 -8.50 -0.71
CA HIS A 65 -9.80 -7.58 0.00
C HIS A 65 -8.92 -6.76 -0.95
N TYR A 66 -9.37 -6.51 -2.18
CA TYR A 66 -8.60 -5.80 -3.21
C TYR A 66 -8.12 -4.40 -2.77
N PHE A 67 -8.84 -3.77 -1.83
CA PHE A 67 -8.64 -2.38 -1.39
C PHE A 67 -7.62 -2.24 -0.24
N ASP A 68 -7.10 -3.36 0.28
CA ASP A 68 -6.17 -3.34 1.41
C ASP A 68 -4.76 -2.84 1.03
N ASP A 69 -3.95 -2.53 2.04
CA ASP A 69 -2.62 -1.96 1.88
C ASP A 69 -1.51 -2.98 1.64
N ALA A 70 -1.82 -4.27 1.37
CA ALA A 70 -0.78 -5.30 1.33
C ALA A 70 0.23 -5.08 0.18
N ALA A 71 -0.20 -4.49 -0.94
CA ALA A 71 0.70 -4.07 -2.01
C ALA A 71 1.56 -2.84 -1.65
N CYS A 72 1.12 -1.98 -0.73
CA CYS A 72 1.86 -0.79 -0.31
C CYS A 72 3.22 -1.16 0.28
N VAL A 73 3.27 -2.22 1.10
CA VAL A 73 4.52 -2.72 1.70
C VAL A 73 5.51 -3.19 0.63
N ARG A 74 5.03 -3.91 -0.40
CA ARG A 74 5.88 -4.37 -1.51
C ARG A 74 6.32 -3.22 -2.41
N ALA A 75 5.44 -2.24 -2.63
CA ALA A 75 5.74 -1.04 -3.39
C ALA A 75 6.92 -0.27 -2.80
N CYS A 76 7.07 -0.23 -1.46
CA CYS A 76 8.22 0.36 -0.79
C CYS A 76 9.55 -0.27 -1.22
N ALA A 77 9.59 -1.60 -1.36
CA ALA A 77 10.77 -2.30 -1.85
C ALA A 77 10.99 -2.09 -3.35
N LEU A 78 9.92 -2.06 -4.16
CA LEU A 78 10.00 -1.86 -5.61
C LEU A 78 10.50 -0.47 -6.00
N ALA A 79 10.27 0.55 -5.17
CA ALA A 79 10.73 1.92 -5.40
C ALA A 79 12.26 2.02 -5.63
N VAL A 80 13.05 1.10 -5.05
CA VAL A 80 14.52 1.08 -5.21
C VAL A 80 14.98 0.83 -6.65
N ALA A 81 14.09 0.36 -7.53
CA ALA A 81 14.38 0.22 -8.95
C ALA A 81 14.45 1.58 -9.67
N HIS A 82 13.80 2.61 -9.12
CA HIS A 82 13.59 3.92 -9.72
C HIS A 82 13.84 5.11 -8.76
N PRO A 83 15.01 5.21 -8.07
CA PRO A 83 15.29 6.39 -7.24
C PRO A 83 15.24 7.68 -8.08
N GLY A 84 14.55 8.70 -7.56
CA GLY A 84 14.36 9.99 -8.21
C GLY A 84 13.34 10.02 -9.34
N ASP A 85 12.71 8.89 -9.69
CA ASP A 85 11.70 8.81 -10.76
C ASP A 85 10.36 8.28 -10.19
N PRO A 86 9.55 9.15 -9.56
CA PRO A 86 8.33 8.76 -8.88
C PRO A 86 7.32 8.12 -9.84
N ARG A 87 7.24 8.59 -11.09
CA ARG A 87 6.31 8.06 -12.09
C ARG A 87 6.64 6.62 -12.45
N ARG A 88 7.91 6.31 -12.75
CA ARG A 88 8.31 4.93 -13.07
C ARG A 88 8.20 4.01 -11.85
N ALA A 89 8.47 4.52 -10.65
CA ALA A 89 8.25 3.78 -9.42
C ALA A 89 6.78 3.40 -9.24
N ALA A 90 5.86 4.36 -9.42
CA ALA A 90 4.41 4.12 -9.37
C ALA A 90 3.94 3.14 -10.45
N GLU A 91 4.42 3.27 -11.68
CA GLU A 91 4.11 2.34 -12.79
C GLU A 91 4.60 0.91 -12.54
N LEU A 92 5.72 0.73 -11.83
CA LEU A 92 6.22 -0.59 -11.44
C LEU A 92 5.41 -1.17 -10.28
N ALA A 93 5.08 -0.35 -9.28
CA ALA A 93 4.26 -0.75 -8.14
C ALA A 93 2.84 -1.13 -8.57
N GLU A 94 2.22 -0.40 -9.50
CA GLU A 94 0.91 -0.76 -10.06
C GLU A 94 0.94 -2.13 -10.74
N PHE A 95 2.01 -2.44 -11.47
CA PHE A 95 2.14 -3.72 -12.15
C PHE A 95 2.21 -4.90 -11.19
N ASP A 96 2.92 -4.74 -10.07
CA ASP A 96 2.91 -5.72 -8.98
C ASP A 96 1.55 -5.78 -8.26
N ALA A 97 0.99 -4.61 -7.92
CA ALA A 97 -0.22 -4.51 -7.11
C ALA A 97 -1.42 -5.18 -7.78
N ARG A 98 -1.57 -5.06 -9.10
CA ARG A 98 -2.69 -5.66 -9.88
C ARG A 98 -2.78 -7.19 -9.78
N TYR A 99 -1.75 -7.88 -9.28
CA TYR A 99 -1.85 -9.31 -9.00
C TYR A 99 -2.78 -9.61 -7.83
N THR A 100 -2.84 -8.73 -6.82
CA THR A 100 -3.49 -9.02 -5.54
C THR A 100 -4.42 -7.90 -5.06
N GLN A 101 -4.37 -6.71 -5.65
CA GLN A 101 -5.16 -5.52 -5.29
C GLN A 101 -5.80 -4.91 -6.54
N ASP A 102 -6.79 -4.07 -6.29
CA ASP A 102 -7.41 -3.16 -7.25
C ASP A 102 -7.83 -1.86 -6.53
N GLY A 103 -8.33 -0.86 -7.26
CA GLY A 103 -8.84 0.38 -6.67
C GLY A 103 -7.86 1.03 -5.68
N ASP A 104 -8.33 1.30 -4.45
CA ASP A 104 -7.54 1.99 -3.43
C ASP A 104 -6.27 1.25 -3.02
N GLY A 105 -6.24 -0.09 -3.09
CA GLY A 105 -5.03 -0.88 -2.83
C GLY A 105 -3.94 -0.64 -3.88
N VAL A 106 -4.33 -0.47 -5.15
CA VAL A 106 -3.40 -0.10 -6.24
C VAL A 106 -2.99 1.37 -6.14
N HIS A 107 -3.92 2.28 -5.85
CA HIS A 107 -3.62 3.70 -5.66
C HIS A 107 -2.64 3.91 -4.49
N GLY A 108 -2.84 3.21 -3.38
CA GLY A 108 -1.93 3.23 -2.23
C GLY A 108 -0.52 2.74 -2.61
N ALA A 109 -0.42 1.63 -3.33
CA ALA A 109 0.87 1.09 -3.78
C ALA A 109 1.62 2.09 -4.69
N ARG A 110 0.92 2.73 -5.61
CA ARG A 110 1.49 3.80 -6.46
C ARG A 110 2.00 4.97 -5.63
N ALA A 111 1.18 5.47 -4.71
CA ALA A 111 1.54 6.60 -3.85
C ALA A 111 2.79 6.32 -3.01
N MET A 112 2.87 5.15 -2.37
CA MET A 112 4.02 4.76 -1.56
C MET A 112 5.30 4.65 -2.39
N ALA A 113 5.23 4.05 -3.58
CA ALA A 113 6.38 3.97 -4.47
C ALA A 113 6.85 5.34 -4.97
N ALA A 114 5.91 6.23 -5.32
CA ALA A 114 6.22 7.59 -5.76
C ALA A 114 6.92 8.40 -4.65
N ALA A 115 6.38 8.37 -3.43
CA ALA A 115 7.00 9.05 -2.28
C ALA A 115 8.41 8.51 -1.99
N LEU A 116 8.56 7.19 -1.94
CA LEU A 116 9.85 6.59 -1.60
C LEU A 116 10.90 6.74 -2.70
N ALA A 117 10.51 6.80 -3.98
CA ALA A 117 11.43 7.12 -5.05
C ALA A 117 12.16 8.45 -4.81
N LEU A 118 11.45 9.48 -4.31
CA LEU A 118 12.04 10.77 -3.95
C LEU A 118 12.78 10.73 -2.61
N ALA A 119 12.24 10.04 -1.61
CA ALA A 119 12.90 9.91 -0.30
C ALA A 119 14.29 9.24 -0.44
N LEU A 120 14.43 8.27 -1.34
CA LEU A 120 15.69 7.59 -1.65
C LEU A 120 16.77 8.52 -2.24
N THR A 121 16.39 9.71 -2.71
CA THR A 121 17.34 10.74 -3.18
C THR A 121 17.57 11.86 -2.16
N GLY A 122 17.04 11.71 -0.94
CA GLY A 122 17.15 12.73 0.12
C GLY A 122 16.22 13.93 -0.08
N ALA A 123 15.12 13.76 -0.81
CA ALA A 123 14.13 14.83 -0.95
C ALA A 123 13.41 15.11 0.38
N GLU A 124 13.06 16.37 0.61
CA GLU A 124 12.24 16.78 1.76
C GLU A 124 10.89 16.06 1.80
N VAL A 125 10.34 15.89 3.01
CA VAL A 125 9.11 15.11 3.23
C VAL A 125 7.92 15.67 2.44
N GLU A 126 7.79 17.00 2.32
CA GLU A 126 6.72 17.63 1.55
C GLU A 126 6.78 17.27 0.06
N HIS A 127 7.97 17.15 -0.52
CA HIS A 127 8.13 16.72 -1.91
C HIS A 127 7.72 15.25 -2.08
N CYS A 128 8.09 14.40 -1.13
CA CYS A 128 7.71 12.99 -1.14
C CYS A 128 6.18 12.82 -1.04
N VAL A 129 5.54 13.56 -0.11
CA VAL A 129 4.08 13.55 0.09
C VAL A 129 3.35 14.12 -1.14
N THR A 130 3.89 15.17 -1.76
CA THR A 130 3.34 15.73 -3.01
C THR A 130 3.36 14.69 -4.13
N ALA A 131 4.45 13.92 -4.26
CA ALA A 131 4.53 12.83 -5.24
C ALA A 131 3.53 11.70 -4.94
N ALA A 132 3.36 11.31 -3.67
CA ALA A 132 2.30 10.37 -3.29
C ALA A 132 0.90 10.87 -3.65
N LEU A 133 0.57 12.12 -3.30
CA LEU A 133 -0.74 12.72 -3.57
C LEU A 133 -1.09 12.76 -5.06
N ALA A 134 -0.10 12.92 -5.94
CA ALA A 134 -0.31 12.91 -7.39
C ALA A 134 -0.85 11.57 -7.90
N GLU A 135 -0.60 10.47 -7.17
CA GLU A 135 -1.06 9.12 -7.50
C GLU A 135 -2.44 8.78 -6.89
N LEU A 136 -3.03 9.70 -6.13
CA LEU A 136 -4.30 9.52 -5.39
C LEU A 136 -5.44 10.37 -6.01
N PRO A 137 -6.29 9.80 -6.87
CA PRO A 137 -7.39 10.53 -7.51
C PRO A 137 -8.35 11.16 -6.49
N ALA A 138 -8.79 12.40 -6.69
CA ALA A 138 -9.58 13.13 -5.69
C ALA A 138 -10.97 12.56 -5.43
N GLN A 139 -11.51 11.79 -6.37
CA GLN A 139 -12.83 11.17 -6.31
C GLN A 139 -12.82 9.81 -5.60
N THR A 140 -11.66 9.21 -5.34
CA THR A 140 -11.56 7.97 -4.57
C THR A 140 -11.56 8.26 -3.07
N GLU A 141 -11.85 7.25 -2.27
CA GLU A 141 -11.86 7.40 -0.82
C GLU A 141 -10.46 7.69 -0.28
N ILE A 142 -9.47 6.88 -0.67
CA ILE A 142 -8.05 7.13 -0.36
C ILE A 142 -7.59 8.55 -0.73
N GLY A 143 -8.07 9.11 -1.86
CA GLY A 143 -7.71 10.46 -2.27
C GLY A 143 -8.36 11.56 -1.44
N ARG A 144 -9.63 11.39 -1.03
CA ARG A 144 -10.29 12.30 -0.10
C ARG A 144 -9.63 12.25 1.28
N ASN A 145 -9.42 11.05 1.81
CA ASN A 145 -8.84 10.83 3.12
C ASN A 145 -7.40 11.35 3.18
N ALA A 146 -6.58 11.13 2.15
CA ALA A 146 -5.21 11.66 2.11
C ALA A 146 -5.17 13.19 2.20
N ARG A 147 -6.05 13.88 1.46
CA ARG A 147 -6.12 15.35 1.49
C ARG A 147 -6.66 15.86 2.83
N HIS A 148 -7.65 15.16 3.41
CA HIS A 148 -8.19 15.49 4.73
C HIS A 148 -7.15 15.32 5.84
N ALA A 149 -6.49 14.16 5.89
CA ALA A 149 -5.44 13.86 6.88
C ALA A 149 -4.27 14.86 6.80
N LEU A 150 -3.86 15.25 5.60
CA LEU A 150 -2.82 16.27 5.41
C LEU A 150 -3.27 17.68 5.80
N ALA A 151 -4.55 18.02 5.61
CA ALA A 151 -5.10 19.27 6.11
C ALA A 151 -5.08 19.31 7.65
N LEU A 152 -5.42 18.20 8.32
CA LEU A 152 -5.31 18.07 9.77
C LEU A 152 -3.87 18.22 10.25
N ALA A 153 -2.91 17.55 9.59
CA ALA A 153 -1.50 17.65 9.93
C ALA A 153 -0.96 19.08 9.85
N ARG A 154 -1.35 19.83 8.80
CA ARG A 154 -0.94 21.23 8.59
C ARG A 154 -1.65 22.23 9.50
N ALA A 155 -2.88 21.95 9.90
CA ALA A 155 -3.60 22.78 10.86
C ALA A 155 -3.06 22.63 12.30
N GLY A 156 -2.47 21.47 12.61
CA GLY A 156 -1.87 21.15 13.91
C GLY A 156 -0.45 21.69 14.13
N GLU A 157 0.07 22.56 13.25
CA GLU A 157 1.42 23.15 13.30
C GLU A 157 1.64 24.15 14.45
N SER A 158 1.03 23.94 15.63
CA SER A 158 1.53 24.55 16.86
C SER A 158 2.77 23.78 17.31
N GLU A 159 3.92 24.45 17.34
CA GLU A 159 5.27 23.89 17.57
C GLU A 159 5.42 22.98 18.81
N SER A 160 4.45 22.97 19.73
CA SER A 160 4.51 22.23 21.00
C SER A 160 3.93 20.80 20.96
N GLU A 161 3.16 20.41 19.95
CA GLU A 161 2.29 19.21 20.07
C GLU A 161 2.72 17.99 19.22
N GLY A 162 3.52 18.18 18.15
CA GLY A 162 4.17 17.10 17.40
C GLY A 162 3.20 16.08 16.76
N ALA A 163 3.75 15.05 16.09
CA ALA A 163 2.95 14.03 15.39
C ALA A 163 1.98 13.24 16.30
N PHE A 164 2.28 13.15 17.60
CA PHE A 164 1.46 12.41 18.55
C PHE A 164 0.09 13.08 18.81
N ALA A 165 0.03 14.41 18.81
CA ALA A 165 -1.24 15.13 19.00
C ALA A 165 -2.24 14.91 17.84
N LEU A 166 -1.75 14.44 16.70
CA LEU A 166 -2.58 14.14 15.55
C LEU A 166 -3.33 12.80 15.69
N VAL A 167 -2.90 11.91 16.59
CA VAL A 167 -3.46 10.56 16.75
C VAL A 167 -4.97 10.57 17.02
N PRO A 168 -5.52 11.33 18.00
CA PRO A 168 -6.96 11.33 18.24
C PRO A 168 -7.77 11.87 17.06
N LEU A 169 -7.21 12.80 16.28
CA LEU A 169 -7.90 13.35 15.11
C LEU A 169 -7.93 12.34 13.95
N LEU A 170 -6.83 11.64 13.70
CA LEU A 170 -6.76 10.61 12.66
C LEU A 170 -7.61 9.39 13.02
N GLU A 171 -7.56 8.95 14.27
CA GLU A 171 -8.42 7.87 14.77
C GLU A 171 -9.90 8.21 14.58
N HIS A 172 -10.32 9.43 14.91
CA HIS A 172 -11.73 9.78 14.86
C HIS A 172 -12.24 10.15 13.46
N GLN A 173 -11.39 10.70 12.58
CA GLN A 173 -11.83 11.29 11.31
C GLN A 173 -11.36 10.55 10.06
N ILE A 174 -10.43 9.60 10.19
CA ILE A 174 -9.89 8.83 9.06
C ILE A 174 -10.13 7.34 9.25
N VAL A 175 -9.85 6.81 10.44
CA VAL A 175 -10.01 5.37 10.72
C VAL A 175 -11.48 5.07 10.97
N ASP A 176 -12.07 4.15 10.20
CA ASP A 176 -13.47 3.77 10.40
C ASP A 176 -13.63 2.89 11.65
N HIS A 177 -14.53 3.31 12.55
CA HIS A 177 -14.88 2.62 13.79
C HIS A 177 -16.15 1.76 13.66
N VAL A 178 -16.92 1.92 12.57
CA VAL A 178 -18.12 1.13 12.28
C VAL A 178 -17.72 -0.23 11.73
N TYR A 179 -16.73 -0.28 10.84
CA TYR A 179 -16.11 -1.52 10.38
C TYR A 179 -14.60 -1.45 10.55
N SER A 180 -14.13 -1.85 11.73
CA SER A 180 -12.69 -1.83 12.05
C SER A 180 -11.93 -2.80 11.14
N TYR A 181 -11.27 -2.25 10.13
CA TYR A 181 -10.41 -2.96 9.20
C TYR A 181 -9.13 -2.17 9.00
N GLY A 182 -8.26 -2.18 10.02
CA GLY A 182 -7.04 -1.35 10.13
C GLY A 182 -5.91 -1.63 9.13
N VAL A 183 -6.27 -2.15 7.95
CA VAL A 183 -5.38 -2.40 6.82
C VAL A 183 -5.96 -1.88 5.50
N ALA A 184 -7.08 -1.14 5.54
CA ALA A 184 -7.61 -0.48 4.35
C ALA A 184 -6.60 0.57 3.86
N ALA A 185 -6.22 0.51 2.58
CA ALA A 185 -5.26 1.48 2.02
C ALA A 185 -5.80 2.92 2.09
N ALA A 186 -7.13 3.07 2.03
CA ALA A 186 -7.84 4.33 2.18
C ALA A 186 -7.72 4.98 3.57
N GLU A 187 -7.17 4.26 4.55
CA GLU A 187 -6.92 4.75 5.90
C GLU A 187 -5.41 4.80 6.18
N THR A 188 -4.71 3.70 5.93
CA THR A 188 -3.30 3.55 6.34
C THR A 188 -2.36 4.46 5.55
N VAL A 189 -2.61 4.66 4.24
CA VAL A 189 -1.79 5.56 3.41
C VAL A 189 -2.01 7.02 3.81
N PRO A 190 -3.25 7.55 3.94
CA PRO A 190 -3.49 8.89 4.49
C PRO A 190 -2.84 9.15 5.85
N VAL A 191 -2.98 8.21 6.79
CA VAL A 191 -2.35 8.29 8.12
C VAL A 191 -0.83 8.38 8.01
N ALA A 192 -0.21 7.51 7.20
CA ALA A 192 1.24 7.51 7.00
C ALA A 192 1.75 8.84 6.42
N LEU A 193 1.03 9.42 5.45
CA LEU A 193 1.39 10.72 4.85
C LEU A 193 1.28 11.84 5.88
N ALA A 194 0.17 11.90 6.62
CA ALA A 194 -0.09 12.94 7.62
C ALA A 194 0.93 12.91 8.78
N LEU A 195 1.22 11.73 9.32
CA LEU A 195 2.22 11.57 10.37
C LEU A 195 3.64 11.90 9.88
N SER A 196 3.95 11.60 8.61
CA SER A 196 5.24 11.96 8.01
C SER A 196 5.42 13.47 7.94
N VAL A 197 4.38 14.21 7.52
CA VAL A 197 4.35 15.69 7.51
C VAL A 197 4.48 16.25 8.91
N ALA A 198 3.62 15.83 9.85
CA ALA A 198 3.60 16.34 11.22
C ALA A 198 4.93 16.05 11.97
N ALA A 199 5.61 14.96 11.64
CA ALA A 199 6.92 14.64 12.19
C ALA A 199 8.10 15.34 11.48
N GLY A 200 7.87 16.04 10.36
CA GLY A 200 8.92 16.58 9.50
C GLY A 200 9.90 15.49 9.04
N GLY A 201 9.41 14.29 8.73
CA GLY A 201 10.23 13.13 8.36
C GLY A 201 11.04 12.49 9.50
N ARG A 202 10.93 12.97 10.74
CA ARG A 202 11.69 12.41 11.88
C ARG A 202 11.04 11.13 12.40
N ILE A 203 11.72 10.00 12.17
CA ILE A 203 11.26 8.66 12.60
C ILE A 203 10.93 8.61 14.10
N ALA A 204 11.73 9.27 14.94
CA ALA A 204 11.54 9.32 16.39
C ALA A 204 10.19 9.91 16.83
N HIS A 205 9.53 10.70 15.97
CA HIS A 205 8.20 11.24 16.23
C HIS A 205 7.11 10.52 15.44
N ALA A 206 7.39 10.15 14.17
CA ALA A 206 6.40 9.51 13.31
C ALA A 206 6.02 8.10 13.78
N LEU A 207 7.01 7.28 14.15
CA LEU A 207 6.78 5.86 14.42
C LEU A 207 5.99 5.61 15.73
N PRO A 208 6.29 6.29 16.86
CA PRO A 208 5.47 6.13 18.05
C PRO A 208 4.01 6.56 17.86
N ALA A 209 3.77 7.65 17.10
CA ALA A 209 2.41 8.09 16.80
C ALA A 209 1.67 7.07 15.91
N ALA A 210 2.35 6.52 14.90
CA ALA A 210 1.78 5.50 14.02
C ALA A 210 1.44 4.20 14.78
N ALA A 211 2.18 3.85 15.83
CA ALA A 211 1.91 2.67 16.64
C ALA A 211 0.66 2.78 17.55
N CYS A 212 0.07 3.98 17.64
CA CYS A 212 -1.14 4.23 18.42
C CYS A 212 -2.43 4.21 17.58
N LEU A 213 -2.32 3.99 16.26
CA LEU A 213 -3.40 3.89 15.29
C LEU A 213 -3.49 2.44 14.80
#